data_AF-A0A822GPZ2-F1
#
_entry.id   AF-A0A822GPZ2-F1
#
_cell.length_a   1.000
_cell.length_b   1.000
_cell.length_c   1.000
_cell.angle_alpha   90.00
_cell.angle_beta   90.00
_cell.angle_gamma   90.00
#
_symmetry.space_group_name_H-M   'P 1'
#
loop_
_entity.id
_entity.type
_entity.pdbx_description
1 polymer ?
#
loop_
_entity_poly.entity_id
_entity_poly.type
_entity_poly.pdbx_seq_one_letter_code
_entity_poly.pdbx_strand_id
1 'polypeptide(L)'
;GLTTLDFAKLSQASQIILMFFTFISGVTISTLPALVVKAQTHRRVEGVTVDDDHGELEDENDDELPTINIRRERNLPEHIRNRLATLPNARQLRYRAYITCIVLILATCFTIYTIMFFAIGGWIQTHYISEQLLQGNSTVNPWYISLIVTVTGFNQNGLSPFSDGLSRFVFDVYLNIFVMILVMSGTSLFPFILRNVVMLVRYLSPWRHKVIFDYILLNNHRLSTLLFPAVQTRIYLFVTVLLYIIGVSISLILDLKSEHFAIYPSGIRFLIFIFQTVNTRFAGFQTVDINFFATATLLVYLLLMATKPQMLCALDESPFEPSSNAKLLNCNRTRFLVTKLCRRRKRSICFIG
;
A
#
# COMPACT_ATOMS: atom_id res chain seq x y z
N GLY A 1 4.98 3.06 -18.87
CA GLY A 1 5.41 2.03 -19.84
C GLY A 1 4.99 2.29 -21.26
N LEU A 2 4.70 3.54 -21.64
CA LEU A 2 4.68 3.89 -23.06
C LEU A 2 6.13 3.96 -23.54
N THR A 3 6.44 3.25 -24.61
CA THR A 3 7.80 3.16 -25.15
C THR A 3 7.77 3.47 -26.64
N THR A 4 8.63 4.38 -27.08
CA THR A 4 8.81 4.67 -28.51
C THR A 4 9.61 3.57 -29.22
N LEU A 5 10.48 2.89 -28.47
CA LEU A 5 11.25 1.72 -28.90
C LEU A 5 10.90 0.55 -28.00
N ASP A 6 10.69 -0.63 -28.58
CA ASP A 6 10.34 -1.83 -27.82
C ASP A 6 11.40 -2.12 -26.76
N PHE A 7 10.97 -2.22 -25.50
CA PHE A 7 11.85 -2.55 -24.37
C PHE A 7 12.65 -3.84 -24.63
N ALA A 8 12.00 -4.84 -25.25
CA ALA A 8 12.61 -6.12 -25.60
C ALA A 8 13.75 -6.02 -26.63
N LYS A 9 13.79 -4.95 -27.46
CA LYS A 9 14.84 -4.73 -28.47
C LYS A 9 16.06 -3.99 -27.92
N LEU A 10 15.96 -3.42 -26.71
CA LEU A 10 17.08 -2.74 -26.06
C LEU A 10 18.15 -3.74 -25.61
N SER A 11 19.40 -3.28 -25.51
CA SER A 11 20.48 -4.05 -24.88
C SER A 11 20.12 -4.42 -23.44
N GLN A 12 20.56 -5.59 -22.97
CA GLN A 12 20.31 -6.06 -21.60
C GLN A 12 20.78 -5.04 -20.55
N ALA A 13 21.90 -4.34 -20.79
CA ALA A 13 22.37 -3.28 -19.89
C ALA A 13 21.36 -2.13 -19.78
N SER A 14 20.79 -1.69 -20.91
CA SER A 14 19.78 -0.63 -20.94
C SER A 14 18.48 -1.06 -20.26
N GLN A 15 18.06 -2.33 -20.45
CA GLN A 15 16.91 -2.89 -19.77
C GLN A 15 17.10 -2.90 -18.25
N ILE A 16 18.27 -3.32 -17.76
CA ILE A 16 18.60 -3.32 -16.32
C ILE A 16 18.55 -1.90 -15.74
N ILE A 17 19.10 -0.92 -16.45
CA ILE A 17 19.07 0.50 -16.01
C ILE A 17 17.62 1.00 -15.94
N LEU A 18 16.79 0.71 -16.94
CA LEU A 18 15.38 1.09 -16.94
C LEU A 18 14.58 0.39 -15.83
N MET A 19 14.90 -0.88 -15.53
CA MET A 19 14.31 -1.59 -14.39
C MET A 19 14.70 -0.95 -13.07
N PHE A 20 15.96 -0.52 -12.92
CA PHE A 20 16.41 0.19 -11.73
C PHE A 20 15.67 1.52 -11.53
N PHE A 21 15.48 2.30 -12.61
CA PHE A 21 14.66 3.51 -12.54
C PHE A 21 13.19 3.21 -12.23
N THR A 22 12.64 2.12 -12.78
CA THR A 22 11.28 1.66 -12.47
C THR A 22 11.13 1.28 -11.00
N PHE A 23 12.15 0.67 -10.41
CA PHE A 23 12.18 0.33 -9.01
C PHE A 23 12.20 1.60 -8.14
N ILE A 24 13.06 2.56 -8.44
CA ILE A 24 13.16 3.82 -7.68
C ILE A 24 11.88 4.66 -7.79
N SER A 25 11.25 4.69 -8.97
CA SER A 25 10.07 5.53 -9.22
C SER A 25 8.79 5.02 -8.55
N GLY A 26 8.77 3.77 -8.08
CA GLY A 26 7.63 3.19 -7.39
C GLY A 26 7.17 4.05 -6.21
N VAL A 27 5.87 4.31 -6.10
CA VAL A 27 5.27 5.17 -5.04
C VAL A 27 5.66 4.73 -3.63
N THR A 28 5.89 3.43 -3.44
CA THR A 28 6.36 2.87 -2.17
C THR A 28 7.80 3.26 -1.83
N ILE A 29 8.66 3.43 -2.83
CA ILE A 29 10.08 3.76 -2.66
C ILE A 29 10.28 5.28 -2.69
N SER A 30 9.53 6.00 -3.53
CA SER A 30 9.60 7.46 -3.62
C SER A 30 9.13 8.18 -2.34
N THR A 31 8.32 7.52 -1.50
CA THR A 31 7.89 8.06 -0.20
C THR A 31 8.91 7.85 0.92
N LEU A 32 9.92 6.98 0.73
CA LEU A 32 10.93 6.68 1.75
C LEU A 32 11.84 7.87 2.09
N PRO A 33 12.36 8.66 1.13
CA PRO A 33 13.18 9.84 1.46
C PRO A 33 12.45 10.84 2.36
N ALA A 34 11.16 11.10 2.10
CA ALA A 34 10.35 11.99 2.94
C ALA A 34 10.20 11.45 4.37
N LEU A 35 10.01 10.13 4.51
CA LEU A 35 9.97 9.46 5.81
C LEU A 35 11.32 9.52 6.54
N VAL A 36 12.43 9.34 5.82
CA VAL A 36 13.80 9.42 6.36
C VAL A 36 14.11 10.83 6.85
N VAL A 37 13.78 11.85 6.06
CA VAL A 37 13.95 13.26 6.47
C VAL A 37 13.15 13.55 7.74
N LYS A 38 11.86 13.16 7.79
CA LYS A 38 11.05 13.31 9.01
C LYS A 38 11.66 12.59 10.22
N ALA A 39 12.19 11.38 10.04
CA ALA A 39 12.85 10.63 11.09
C ALA A 39 14.13 11.34 11.58
N GLN A 40 14.94 11.89 10.66
CA GLN A 40 16.16 12.62 10.98
C GLN A 40 15.89 13.95 11.69
N THR A 41 14.87 14.70 11.28
CA THR A 41 14.46 15.96 11.94
C THR A 41 14.10 15.70 13.41
N HIS A 42 13.29 14.68 13.68
CA HIS A 42 12.93 14.33 15.06
C HIS A 42 14.11 13.75 15.87
N ARG A 43 15.11 13.14 15.22
CA ARG A 43 16.36 12.71 15.88
C ARG A 43 17.25 13.88 16.28
N ARG A 44 17.37 14.93 15.44
CA ARG A 44 18.18 16.11 15.77
C ARG A 44 17.65 16.86 16.99
N VAL A 45 16.33 16.97 17.12
CA VAL A 45 15.68 17.56 18.31
C VAL A 45 15.93 16.74 19.58
N GLU A 46 16.22 15.44 19.47
CA GLU A 46 16.60 14.58 20.61
C GLU A 46 18.08 14.76 21.02
N GLY A 47 18.95 15.19 20.10
CA GLY A 47 20.38 15.41 20.35
C GLY A 47 20.76 16.83 20.77
N VAL A 48 19.86 17.81 20.59
CA VAL A 48 20.02 19.18 21.08
C VAL A 48 19.25 19.30 22.40
N THR A 49 19.84 18.76 23.46
CA THR A 49 19.60 19.26 24.82
C THR A 49 20.77 20.17 25.13
N VAL A 50 20.62 21.46 24.80
CA VAL A 50 21.45 22.47 25.45
C VAL A 50 20.86 22.60 26.85
N ASP A 51 21.63 22.16 27.86
CA ASP A 51 21.43 22.63 29.23
C ASP A 51 21.76 24.13 29.21
N ASP A 52 20.82 24.95 28.75
CA ASP A 52 20.83 26.38 29.05
C ASP A 52 19.82 26.58 30.17
N ASP A 53 20.35 26.54 31.38
CA ASP A 53 19.77 27.22 32.53
C ASP A 53 19.63 28.70 32.14
N HIS A 54 18.41 29.23 32.28
CA HIS A 54 17.96 30.58 31.92
C HIS A 54 17.54 30.87 30.47
N GLY A 55 16.28 31.30 30.30
CA GLY A 55 15.89 32.11 29.15
C GLY A 55 14.43 31.94 28.74
N GLU A 56 13.74 33.05 28.53
CA GLU A 56 12.32 33.15 28.20
C GLU A 56 11.97 32.73 26.77
N LEU A 57 10.71 32.28 26.61
CA LEU A 57 9.79 32.43 25.47
C LEU A 57 10.37 32.42 24.04
N GLU A 58 9.93 31.46 23.20
CA GLU A 58 9.34 31.77 21.88
C GLU A 58 8.27 30.72 21.53
N ASP A 59 7.04 31.22 21.32
CA ASP A 59 5.90 30.51 20.73
C ASP A 59 6.17 30.30 19.24
N GLU A 60 6.23 29.05 18.77
CA GLU A 60 5.97 28.74 17.36
C GLU A 60 4.98 27.58 17.24
N ASN A 61 3.89 27.88 16.54
CA ASN A 61 2.70 27.09 16.34
C ASN A 61 3.01 25.76 15.66
N ASP A 62 2.84 24.64 16.38
CA ASP A 62 2.64 23.33 15.80
C ASP A 62 1.56 22.60 16.62
N ASP A 63 0.37 22.46 16.01
CA ASP A 63 -0.87 21.96 16.60
C ASP A 63 -0.69 20.72 17.49
N GLU A 64 -0.71 21.01 18.80
CA GLU A 64 -0.73 20.07 19.91
C GLU A 64 -1.94 19.13 19.76
N LEU A 65 -1.69 17.83 19.51
CA LEU A 65 -2.45 16.79 20.20
C LEU A 65 -2.42 17.16 21.68
N PRO A 66 -3.55 17.12 22.42
CA PRO A 66 -3.61 17.65 23.78
C PRO A 66 -2.55 16.94 24.61
N THR A 67 -1.42 17.63 24.77
CA THR A 67 -0.52 17.50 25.88
C THR A 67 -1.45 17.82 27.03
N ILE A 68 -1.97 16.76 27.65
CA ILE A 68 -2.43 16.85 29.02
C ILE A 68 -1.18 17.36 29.73
N ASN A 69 -1.09 18.68 29.87
CA ASN A 69 -0.08 19.32 30.68
C ASN A 69 -0.31 18.69 32.04
N ILE A 70 0.56 17.74 32.41
CA ILE A 70 0.62 17.14 33.73
C ILE A 70 1.20 18.22 34.66
N ARG A 71 0.59 19.42 34.67
CA ARG A 71 0.78 20.44 35.70
C ARG A 71 -0.02 20.08 36.96
N ARG A 72 -0.14 18.78 37.23
CA ARG A 72 -0.79 18.21 38.42
C ARG A 72 -0.08 16.93 38.86
N GLU A 73 1.23 16.93 38.82
CA GLU A 73 2.07 15.78 39.19
C GLU A 73 2.31 15.63 40.71
N ARG A 74 1.45 16.19 41.57
CA ARG A 74 1.69 16.13 43.02
C ARG A 74 1.01 14.96 43.74
N ASN A 75 0.02 14.28 43.14
CA ASN A 75 -0.78 13.25 43.83
C ASN A 75 -1.04 11.97 42.99
N LEU A 76 -0.04 11.47 42.26
CA LEU A 76 -0.18 10.18 41.57
C LEU A 76 0.43 9.06 42.42
N PRO A 77 -0.31 7.96 42.72
CA PRO A 77 0.21 6.83 43.49
C PRO A 77 1.52 6.27 42.89
N GLU A 78 2.49 5.91 43.73
CA GLU A 78 3.83 5.46 43.30
C GLU A 78 3.80 4.31 42.28
N HIS A 79 2.86 3.38 42.41
CA HIS A 79 2.70 2.29 41.45
C HIS A 79 2.37 2.78 40.03
N ILE A 80 1.67 3.91 39.89
CA ILE A 80 1.36 4.51 38.59
C ILE A 80 2.53 5.34 38.10
N ARG A 81 3.23 6.06 39.00
CA ARG A 81 4.45 6.82 38.66
C ARG A 81 5.54 5.90 38.11
N ASN A 82 5.79 4.76 38.76
CA ASN A 82 6.78 3.77 38.31
C ASN A 82 6.35 3.11 37.00
N ARG A 83 5.04 2.94 36.75
CA ARG A 83 4.51 2.46 35.46
C ARG A 83 4.64 3.51 34.35
N LEU A 84 4.43 4.79 34.65
CA LEU A 84 4.65 5.88 33.69
C LEU A 84 6.13 6.04 33.34
N ALA A 85 7.03 5.90 34.32
CA ALA A 85 8.48 5.95 34.09
C ALA A 85 8.99 4.81 33.19
N THR A 86 8.26 3.68 33.11
CA THR A 86 8.57 2.59 32.17
C THR A 86 8.04 2.82 30.75
N LEU A 87 7.21 3.83 30.52
CA LEU A 87 6.72 4.17 29.19
C LEU A 87 7.76 5.05 28.46
N PRO A 88 8.07 4.76 27.19
CA PRO A 88 8.99 5.58 26.41
C PRO A 88 8.43 6.99 26.23
N ASN A 89 9.31 7.99 26.26
CA ASN A 89 8.96 9.39 26.04
C ASN A 89 8.16 9.55 24.73
N ALA A 90 7.15 10.44 24.71
CA ALA A 90 6.28 10.63 23.55
C ALA A 90 7.05 10.96 22.25
N ARG A 91 8.19 11.67 22.36
CA ARG A 91 9.11 11.97 21.25
C ARG A 91 9.90 10.74 20.77
N GLN A 92 10.42 9.92 21.69
CA GLN A 92 11.10 8.65 21.37
C GLN A 92 10.16 7.65 20.69
N LEU A 93 8.90 7.63 21.12
CA LEU A 93 7.88 6.79 20.51
C LEU A 93 7.62 7.19 19.05
N ARG A 94 7.60 8.49 18.74
CA ARG A 94 7.48 9.01 17.36
C ARG A 94 8.63 8.57 16.47
N TYR A 95 9.87 8.78 16.90
CA TYR A 95 11.06 8.40 16.13
C TYR A 95 11.10 6.89 15.85
N ARG A 96 10.89 6.06 16.89
CA ARG A 96 10.83 4.60 16.75
C ARG A 96 9.70 4.15 15.83
N ALA A 97 8.56 4.84 15.87
CA ALA A 97 7.43 4.54 15.00
C ALA A 97 7.73 4.86 13.52
N TYR A 98 8.41 5.97 13.21
CA TYR A 98 8.85 6.28 11.84
C TYR A 98 9.82 5.22 11.29
N ILE A 99 10.83 4.83 12.07
CA ILE A 99 11.78 3.78 11.66
C ILE A 99 11.06 2.45 11.44
N THR A 100 10.19 2.07 12.38
CA THR A 100 9.42 0.83 12.27
C THR A 100 8.54 0.85 11.01
N CYS A 101 7.93 1.99 10.68
CA CYS A 101 7.14 2.15 9.47
C CYS A 101 7.98 1.99 8.20
N ILE A 102 9.16 2.61 8.12
CA ILE A 102 10.10 2.48 7.00
C ILE A 102 10.50 1.01 6.80
N VAL A 103 10.93 0.36 7.89
CA VAL A 103 11.33 -1.05 7.86
C VAL A 103 10.17 -1.94 7.42
N LEU A 104 8.95 -1.68 7.89
CA LEU A 104 7.78 -2.48 7.54
C LEU A 104 7.37 -2.31 6.07
N ILE A 105 7.44 -1.09 5.53
CA ILE A 105 7.20 -0.83 4.09
C ILE A 105 8.24 -1.60 3.26
N LEU A 106 9.53 -1.45 3.57
CA LEU A 106 10.61 -2.13 2.86
C LEU A 106 10.50 -3.65 2.95
N ALA A 107 10.24 -4.19 4.14
CA ALA A 107 10.06 -5.62 4.34
C ALA A 107 8.85 -6.14 3.55
N THR A 108 7.72 -5.43 3.56
CA THR A 108 6.53 -5.82 2.82
C THR A 108 6.80 -5.85 1.32
N CYS A 109 7.40 -4.79 0.75
CA CYS A 109 7.79 -4.77 -0.66
C CYS A 109 8.74 -5.92 -1.00
N PHE A 110 9.78 -6.13 -0.21
CA PHE A 110 10.75 -7.21 -0.43
C PHE A 110 10.09 -8.60 -0.38
N THR A 111 9.15 -8.84 0.54
CA THR A 111 8.41 -10.11 0.59
C THR A 111 7.53 -10.32 -0.64
N ILE A 112 6.83 -9.30 -1.12
CA ILE A 112 5.99 -9.41 -2.33
C ILE A 112 6.87 -9.67 -3.56
N TYR A 113 7.97 -8.92 -3.71
CA TYR A 113 8.91 -9.11 -4.82
C TYR A 113 9.49 -10.53 -4.85
N THR A 114 9.96 -11.04 -3.71
CA THR A 114 10.56 -12.38 -3.64
C THR A 114 9.53 -13.47 -3.93
N ILE A 115 8.35 -13.42 -3.31
CA ILE A 115 7.28 -14.41 -3.53
C ILE A 115 6.86 -14.44 -5.00
N MET A 116 6.62 -13.29 -5.62
CA MET A 116 6.15 -13.22 -7.00
C MET A 116 7.25 -13.57 -8.01
N PHE A 117 8.50 -13.18 -7.74
CA PHE A 117 9.65 -13.55 -8.55
C PHE A 117 9.82 -15.07 -8.64
N PHE A 118 9.71 -15.78 -7.50
CA PHE A 118 9.78 -17.24 -7.48
C PHE A 118 8.53 -17.90 -8.08
N ALA A 119 7.33 -17.37 -7.83
CA ALA A 119 6.09 -17.91 -8.38
C ALA A 119 6.07 -17.82 -9.92
N ILE A 120 6.32 -16.64 -10.49
CA ILE A 120 6.32 -16.43 -11.94
C ILE A 120 7.52 -17.14 -12.58
N GLY A 121 8.71 -17.03 -11.99
CA GLY A 121 9.93 -17.63 -12.54
C GLY A 121 9.86 -19.16 -12.53
N GLY A 122 9.43 -19.75 -11.43
CA GLY A 122 9.24 -21.20 -11.31
C GLY A 122 8.15 -21.72 -12.24
N TRP A 123 7.05 -20.97 -12.41
CA TRP A 123 5.99 -21.33 -13.35
C TRP A 123 6.50 -21.34 -14.79
N ILE A 124 7.15 -20.26 -15.22
CA ILE A 124 7.68 -20.15 -16.59
C ILE A 124 8.72 -21.25 -16.85
N GLN A 125 9.63 -21.49 -15.91
CA GLN A 125 10.69 -22.48 -16.04
C GLN A 125 10.18 -23.93 -16.18
N THR A 126 9.03 -24.24 -15.59
CA THR A 126 8.48 -25.61 -15.57
C THR A 126 7.54 -25.91 -16.73
N HIS A 127 6.79 -24.91 -17.20
CA HIS A 127 5.72 -25.12 -18.18
C HIS A 127 6.04 -24.64 -19.60
N TYR A 128 7.06 -23.78 -19.78
CA TYR A 128 7.39 -23.22 -21.09
C TYR A 128 8.66 -23.82 -21.67
N ILE A 129 8.58 -24.16 -22.95
CA ILE A 129 9.72 -24.63 -23.74
C ILE A 129 10.49 -23.41 -24.27
N SER A 130 11.81 -23.55 -24.44
CA SER A 130 12.70 -22.50 -24.95
C SER A 130 12.20 -21.83 -26.23
N GLU A 131 11.47 -22.55 -27.10
CA GLU A 131 10.89 -22.03 -28.33
C GLU A 131 9.83 -20.95 -28.10
N GLN A 132 9.02 -21.07 -27.04
CA GLN A 132 7.99 -20.09 -26.70
C GLN A 132 8.58 -18.81 -26.07
N LEU A 133 9.82 -18.90 -25.58
CA LEU A 133 10.58 -17.81 -24.96
C LEU A 133 11.58 -17.15 -25.94
N LEU A 134 11.52 -17.52 -27.22
CA LEU A 134 12.34 -16.91 -28.26
C LEU A 134 11.90 -15.45 -28.50
N GLN A 135 12.88 -14.54 -28.46
CA GLN A 135 12.70 -13.16 -28.86
C GLN A 135 13.80 -12.83 -29.89
N GLY A 136 13.44 -12.79 -31.17
CA GLY A 136 14.42 -12.72 -32.25
C GLY A 136 15.28 -13.99 -32.32
N ASN A 137 16.60 -13.85 -32.28
CA ASN A 137 17.55 -14.97 -32.38
C ASN A 137 18.00 -15.54 -31.03
N SER A 138 17.41 -15.10 -29.91
CA SER A 138 17.85 -15.51 -28.57
C SER A 138 16.68 -15.88 -27.67
N THR A 139 16.85 -16.95 -26.91
CA THR A 139 15.90 -17.38 -25.87
C THR A 139 16.13 -16.55 -24.61
N VAL A 140 15.09 -15.86 -24.14
CA VAL A 140 15.20 -15.05 -22.93
C VAL A 140 15.09 -15.96 -21.70
N ASN A 141 15.97 -15.75 -20.71
CA ASN A 141 15.97 -16.56 -19.49
C ASN A 141 14.64 -16.38 -18.70
N PRO A 142 13.95 -17.47 -18.31
CA PRO A 142 12.72 -17.44 -17.51
C PRO A 142 12.80 -16.56 -16.25
N TRP A 143 13.92 -16.62 -15.54
CA TRP A 143 14.13 -15.84 -14.31
C TRP A 143 14.28 -14.35 -14.60
N TYR A 144 14.89 -14.00 -15.72
CA TYR A 144 15.00 -12.61 -16.15
C TYR A 144 13.64 -12.02 -16.55
N ILE A 145 12.82 -12.81 -17.25
CA ILE A 145 11.42 -12.45 -17.56
C ILE A 145 10.64 -12.22 -16.27
N SER A 146 10.75 -13.14 -15.31
CA SER A 146 10.09 -13.02 -14.01
C SER A 146 10.51 -11.75 -13.27
N LEU A 147 11.81 -11.40 -13.30
CA LEU A 147 12.32 -10.17 -12.69
C LEU A 147 11.67 -8.93 -13.33
N ILE A 148 11.66 -8.85 -14.66
CA ILE A 148 11.06 -7.73 -15.40
C ILE A 148 9.58 -7.60 -15.02
N VAL A 149 8.81 -8.68 -15.16
CA VAL A 149 7.36 -8.67 -14.89
C VAL A 149 7.08 -8.31 -13.44
N THR A 150 7.85 -8.85 -12.50
CA THR A 150 7.71 -8.61 -11.06
C THR A 150 7.95 -7.14 -10.70
N VAL A 151 9.08 -6.56 -11.15
CA VAL A 151 9.43 -5.15 -10.88
C VAL A 151 8.46 -4.19 -11.55
N THR A 152 8.14 -4.43 -12.82
CA THR A 152 7.31 -3.52 -13.61
C THR A 152 5.84 -3.63 -13.28
N GLY A 153 5.36 -4.82 -12.91
CA GLY A 153 3.98 -5.07 -12.49
C GLY A 153 3.67 -4.49 -11.12
N PHE A 154 4.52 -4.72 -10.12
CA PHE A 154 4.32 -4.13 -8.79
C PHE A 154 4.36 -2.60 -8.82
N ASN A 155 5.32 -2.02 -9.56
CA ASN A 155 5.43 -0.57 -9.72
C ASN A 155 4.43 0.01 -10.74
N GLN A 156 3.58 -0.82 -11.35
CA GLN A 156 2.62 -0.44 -12.40
C GLN A 156 3.25 0.47 -13.47
N ASN A 157 4.35 0.02 -14.06
CA ASN A 157 4.98 0.72 -15.18
C ASN A 157 4.57 0.09 -16.52
N GLY A 158 4.42 -1.23 -16.62
CA GLY A 158 3.96 -1.89 -17.84
C GLY A 158 5.03 -2.10 -18.90
N LEU A 159 6.31 -2.06 -18.54
CA LEU A 159 7.37 -2.48 -19.44
C LEU A 159 7.30 -4.01 -19.59
N SER A 160 7.08 -4.47 -20.82
CA SER A 160 6.98 -5.89 -21.12
C SER A 160 8.34 -6.48 -21.49
N PRO A 161 8.64 -7.73 -21.07
CA PRO A 161 9.85 -8.45 -21.48
C PRO A 161 9.87 -8.79 -22.98
N PHE A 162 8.70 -8.86 -23.64
CA PHE A 162 8.56 -9.18 -25.06
C PHE A 162 7.97 -8.00 -25.85
N SER A 163 8.29 -7.93 -27.15
CA SER A 163 7.72 -6.93 -28.07
C SER A 163 6.20 -6.99 -28.13
N ASP A 164 5.64 -8.20 -28.04
CA ASP A 164 4.20 -8.43 -28.22
C ASP A 164 3.45 -8.34 -26.88
N GLY A 165 4.05 -7.71 -25.87
CA GLY A 165 3.47 -7.67 -24.53
C GLY A 165 3.50 -9.04 -23.84
N LEU A 166 2.40 -9.36 -23.17
CA LEU A 166 2.15 -10.68 -22.58
C LEU A 166 1.16 -11.50 -23.43
N SER A 167 0.98 -11.15 -24.70
CA SER A 167 0.01 -11.82 -25.59
C SER A 167 0.28 -13.30 -25.83
N ARG A 168 1.55 -13.69 -25.75
CA ARG A 168 1.97 -15.10 -25.85
C ARG A 168 1.43 -15.97 -24.71
N PHE A 169 1.05 -15.35 -23.59
CA PHE A 169 0.55 -16.03 -22.39
C PHE A 169 -0.97 -15.93 -22.22
N VAL A 170 -1.72 -15.56 -23.27
CA VAL A 170 -3.19 -15.41 -23.19
C VAL A 170 -3.88 -16.69 -22.70
N PHE A 171 -3.41 -17.86 -23.14
CA PHE A 171 -4.01 -19.15 -22.77
C PHE A 171 -3.59 -19.65 -21.39
N ASP A 172 -2.56 -19.06 -20.77
CA ASP A 172 -2.06 -19.50 -19.47
C ASP A 172 -2.80 -18.79 -18.33
N VAL A 173 -3.75 -19.52 -17.76
CA VAL A 173 -4.59 -19.03 -16.67
C VAL A 173 -3.76 -18.66 -15.44
N TYR A 174 -2.74 -19.43 -15.10
CA TYR A 174 -2.00 -19.25 -13.85
C TYR A 174 -1.06 -18.07 -13.94
N LEU A 175 -0.35 -17.90 -15.06
CA LEU A 175 0.52 -16.74 -15.26
C LEU A 175 -0.29 -15.45 -15.22
N ASN A 176 -1.44 -15.40 -15.91
CA ASN A 176 -2.32 -14.24 -15.87
C ASN A 176 -2.82 -13.94 -14.45
N ILE A 177 -3.17 -14.96 -13.67
CA ILE A 177 -3.56 -14.78 -12.25
C ILE A 177 -2.41 -14.23 -11.42
N PHE A 178 -1.19 -14.75 -11.55
CA PHE A 178 -0.04 -14.22 -10.82
C PHE A 178 0.25 -12.76 -11.16
N VAL A 179 0.21 -12.40 -12.44
CA VAL A 179 0.40 -11.02 -12.89
C VAL A 179 -0.71 -10.11 -12.38
N MET A 180 -1.98 -10.55 -12.41
CA MET A 180 -3.08 -9.76 -11.84
C MET A 180 -2.93 -9.54 -10.34
N ILE A 181 -2.58 -10.58 -9.57
CA ILE A 181 -2.36 -10.47 -8.12
C ILE A 181 -1.19 -9.51 -7.85
N LEU A 182 -0.09 -9.63 -8.59
CA LEU A 182 1.06 -8.75 -8.48
C LEU A 182 0.68 -7.29 -8.75
N VAL A 183 -0.02 -7.01 -9.86
CA VAL A 183 -0.48 -5.66 -10.22
C VAL A 183 -1.42 -5.09 -9.16
N MET A 184 -2.40 -5.88 -8.71
CA MET A 184 -3.32 -5.46 -7.66
C MET A 184 -2.58 -5.17 -6.35
N SER A 185 -1.56 -5.97 -6.01
CA SER A 185 -0.73 -5.79 -4.80
C SER A 185 0.17 -4.55 -4.82
N GLY A 186 0.36 -3.95 -6.00
CA GLY A 186 1.05 -2.67 -6.17
C GLY A 186 0.28 -1.51 -5.53
N THR A 187 0.39 -0.31 -6.10
CA THR A 187 -0.18 0.91 -5.48
C THR A 187 -1.68 0.82 -5.21
N SER A 188 -2.41 -0.02 -5.95
CA SER A 188 -3.84 -0.22 -5.76
C SER A 188 -4.17 -0.83 -4.40
N LEU A 189 -3.58 -1.95 -3.97
CA LEU A 189 -3.91 -2.59 -2.68
C LEU A 189 -2.81 -2.44 -1.62
N PHE A 190 -1.69 -1.80 -1.93
CA PHE A 190 -0.58 -1.64 -0.99
C PHE A 190 -1.01 -1.09 0.39
N PRO A 191 -1.86 -0.06 0.51
CA PRO A 191 -2.28 0.45 1.82
C PRO A 191 -3.05 -0.57 2.66
N PHE A 192 -3.84 -1.42 2.01
CA PHE A 192 -4.58 -2.50 2.67
C PHE A 192 -3.63 -3.61 3.11
N ILE A 193 -2.71 -4.03 2.24
CA ILE A 193 -1.71 -5.06 2.56
C ILE A 193 -0.85 -4.60 3.73
N LEU A 194 -0.30 -3.38 3.66
CA LEU A 194 0.53 -2.78 4.70
C LEU A 194 -0.18 -2.79 6.06
N ARG A 195 -1.46 -2.41 6.10
CA ARG A 195 -2.24 -2.43 7.33
C ARG A 195 -2.40 -3.84 7.92
N ASN A 196 -2.69 -4.83 7.09
CA ASN A 196 -2.82 -6.22 7.54
C ASN A 196 -1.49 -6.75 8.08
N VAL A 197 -0.37 -6.42 7.42
CA VAL A 197 0.97 -6.74 7.92
C VAL A 197 1.23 -6.07 9.27
N VAL A 198 0.91 -4.78 9.45
CA VAL A 198 1.04 -4.09 10.74
C VAL A 198 0.21 -4.78 11.83
N MET A 199 -1.02 -5.18 11.54
CA MET A 199 -1.88 -5.89 12.49
C MET A 199 -1.34 -7.27 12.84
N LEU A 200 -0.82 -8.00 11.86
CA LEU A 200 -0.20 -9.32 12.05
C LEU A 200 1.06 -9.21 12.91
N VAL A 201 1.96 -8.27 12.60
CA VAL A 201 3.17 -8.03 13.38
C VAL A 201 2.81 -7.61 14.80
N ARG A 202 1.80 -6.75 14.99
CA ARG A 202 1.28 -6.38 16.33
C ARG A 202 0.79 -7.60 17.12
N TYR A 203 0.10 -8.53 16.47
CA TYR A 203 -0.40 -9.75 17.11
C TYR A 203 0.75 -10.64 17.59
N LEU A 204 1.78 -10.79 16.77
CA LEU A 204 2.98 -11.59 17.06
C LEU A 204 3.95 -10.91 18.02
N SER A 205 3.90 -9.58 18.16
CA SER A 205 4.88 -8.81 18.93
C SER A 205 4.66 -8.91 20.46
N PRO A 206 5.73 -9.02 21.27
CA PRO A 206 5.63 -9.01 22.72
C PRO A 206 5.07 -7.67 23.26
N TRP A 207 4.46 -7.72 24.44
CA TRP A 207 3.71 -6.60 25.06
C TRP A 207 4.45 -5.25 25.06
N ARG A 208 5.79 -5.24 25.19
CA ARG A 208 6.61 -4.01 25.18
C ARG A 208 6.60 -3.26 23.85
N HIS A 209 6.40 -3.95 22.72
CA HIS A 209 6.43 -3.33 21.39
C HIS A 209 5.02 -3.07 20.85
N LYS A 210 3.98 -3.67 21.45
CA LYS A 210 2.57 -3.39 21.11
C LYS A 210 2.21 -1.92 21.22
N VAL A 211 2.79 -1.19 22.17
CA VAL A 211 2.60 0.26 22.35
C VAL A 211 3.05 1.06 21.13
N ILE A 212 4.13 0.64 20.45
CA ILE A 212 4.66 1.29 19.25
C ILE A 212 3.71 1.06 18.07
N PHE A 213 3.25 -0.18 17.88
CA PHE A 213 2.28 -0.50 16.83
C PHE A 213 0.91 0.14 17.07
N ASP A 214 0.46 0.22 18.32
CA ASP A 214 -0.76 0.93 18.70
C ASP A 214 -0.64 2.43 18.44
N TYR A 215 0.53 3.02 18.66
CA TYR A 215 0.81 4.41 18.32
C TYR A 215 0.78 4.66 16.80
N ILE A 216 1.37 3.75 16.01
CA ILE A 216 1.33 3.81 14.53
C ILE A 216 -0.12 3.73 14.05
N LEU A 217 -0.91 2.78 14.58
CA LEU A 217 -2.31 2.55 14.22
C LEU A 217 -3.26 3.68 14.66
N LEU A 218 -2.90 4.47 15.68
CA LEU A 218 -3.66 5.66 16.08
C LEU A 218 -3.31 6.88 15.24
N ASN A 219 -2.03 7.09 14.93
CA ASN A 219 -1.53 8.28 14.23
C ASN A 219 -1.25 8.03 12.73
N ASN A 220 -2.13 7.26 12.09
CA ASN A 220 -1.95 6.71 10.72
C ASN A 220 -1.51 7.77 9.68
N HIS A 221 -2.26 8.87 9.55
CA HIS A 221 -2.01 9.91 8.53
C HIS A 221 -0.77 10.77 8.82
N ARG A 222 -0.39 10.95 10.09
CA ARG A 222 0.79 11.75 10.45
C ARG A 222 2.10 11.00 10.18
N LEU A 223 2.08 9.66 10.25
CA LEU A 223 3.29 8.84 10.08
C LEU A 223 3.57 8.39 8.65
N SER A 224 2.56 7.99 7.88
CA SER A 224 2.77 7.59 6.48
C SER A 224 1.52 7.85 5.66
N THR A 225 1.70 8.49 4.50
CA THR A 225 0.62 8.69 3.51
C THR A 225 0.09 7.38 2.94
N LEU A 226 0.82 6.27 3.13
CA LEU A 226 0.43 4.93 2.70
C LEU A 226 -0.44 4.20 3.73
N LEU A 227 -0.60 4.73 4.95
CA LEU A 227 -1.36 4.10 6.02
C LEU A 227 -2.69 4.85 6.23
N PHE A 228 -3.75 4.37 5.59
CA PHE A 228 -5.09 4.96 5.79
C PHE A 228 -5.72 4.48 7.13
N PRO A 229 -6.61 5.26 7.76
CA PRO A 229 -7.53 4.86 8.82
C PRO A 229 -8.35 3.58 8.53
N ALA A 230 -8.81 2.88 9.58
CA ALA A 230 -9.50 1.57 9.47
C ALA A 230 -10.70 1.59 8.54
N VAL A 231 -11.55 2.57 8.75
CA VAL A 231 -12.77 2.74 7.96
C VAL A 231 -12.42 3.11 6.53
N GLN A 232 -11.50 4.06 6.33
CA GLN A 232 -11.06 4.53 5.02
C GLN A 232 -10.42 3.40 4.19
N THR A 233 -9.56 2.54 4.78
CA THR A 233 -9.01 1.37 4.06
C THR A 233 -10.07 0.40 3.57
N ARG A 234 -11.15 0.20 4.33
CA ARG A 234 -12.22 -0.74 3.98
C ARG A 234 -13.13 -0.15 2.90
N ILE A 235 -13.49 1.13 3.02
CA ILE A 235 -14.25 1.85 1.99
C ILE A 235 -13.46 1.87 0.68
N TYR A 236 -12.18 2.21 0.75
CA TYR A 236 -11.29 2.21 -0.41
C TYR A 236 -11.22 0.84 -1.09
N LEU A 237 -11.07 -0.25 -0.34
CA LEU A 237 -11.08 -1.60 -0.89
C LEU A 237 -12.42 -1.93 -1.54
N PHE A 238 -13.54 -1.61 -0.87
CA PHE A 238 -14.88 -1.85 -1.40
C PHE A 238 -15.11 -1.10 -2.71
N VAL A 239 -14.80 0.20 -2.77
CA VAL A 239 -14.91 1.02 -3.99
C VAL A 239 -14.01 0.50 -5.10
N THR A 240 -12.77 0.11 -4.77
CA THR A 240 -11.80 -0.43 -5.73
C THR A 240 -12.31 -1.73 -6.36
N VAL A 241 -12.80 -2.66 -5.54
CA VAL A 241 -13.38 -3.94 -5.99
C VAL A 241 -14.64 -3.70 -6.81
N LEU A 242 -15.52 -2.80 -6.36
CA LEU A 242 -16.74 -2.46 -7.08
C LEU A 242 -16.43 -1.89 -8.49
N LEU A 243 -15.45 -0.99 -8.59
CA LEU A 243 -15.01 -0.45 -9.88
C LEU A 243 -14.47 -1.54 -10.81
N TYR A 244 -13.72 -2.51 -10.28
CA TYR A 244 -13.25 -3.64 -11.09
C TYR A 244 -14.41 -4.51 -11.58
N ILE A 245 -15.37 -4.84 -10.70
CA ILE A 245 -16.55 -5.65 -11.08
C ILE A 245 -17.37 -4.94 -12.16
N ILE A 246 -17.62 -3.64 -11.98
CA ILE A 246 -18.35 -2.82 -12.96
C ILE A 246 -17.59 -2.79 -14.29
N GLY A 247 -16.28 -2.54 -14.25
CA GLY A 247 -15.44 -2.53 -15.45
C GLY A 247 -15.49 -3.84 -16.23
N VAL A 248 -15.28 -4.97 -15.55
CA VAL A 248 -15.35 -6.29 -16.17
C VAL A 248 -16.74 -6.57 -16.73
N SER A 249 -17.80 -6.23 -15.97
CA SER A 249 -19.18 -6.51 -16.39
C SER A 249 -19.55 -5.72 -17.65
N ILE A 250 -19.21 -4.43 -17.70
CA ILE A 250 -19.50 -3.58 -18.86
C ILE A 250 -18.71 -4.05 -20.07
N SER A 251 -17.40 -4.27 -19.93
CA SER A 251 -16.55 -4.75 -21.03
C SER A 251 -17.00 -6.10 -21.57
N LEU A 252 -17.42 -7.01 -20.68
CA LEU A 252 -17.95 -8.30 -21.09
C LEU A 252 -19.25 -8.14 -21.88
N ILE A 253 -20.21 -7.34 -21.40
CA ILE A 253 -21.50 -7.14 -22.08
C ILE A 253 -21.30 -6.53 -23.48
N LEU A 254 -20.36 -5.61 -23.63
CA LEU A 254 -20.09 -4.92 -24.89
C LEU A 254 -19.40 -5.81 -25.93
N ASP A 255 -18.41 -6.60 -25.51
CA ASP A 255 -17.54 -7.35 -26.44
C ASP A 255 -17.79 -8.87 -26.48
N LEU A 256 -18.78 -9.42 -25.74
CA LEU A 256 -19.04 -10.87 -25.72
C LEU A 256 -19.32 -11.46 -27.12
N LYS A 257 -19.90 -10.65 -28.01
CA LYS A 257 -20.31 -11.04 -29.38
C LYS A 257 -19.31 -10.63 -30.46
N SER A 258 -18.13 -10.09 -30.09
CA SER A 258 -17.13 -9.70 -31.08
C SER A 258 -16.54 -10.93 -31.77
N GLU A 259 -16.35 -10.83 -33.09
CA GLU A 259 -15.75 -11.90 -33.91
C GLU A 259 -14.27 -12.12 -33.56
N HIS A 260 -13.57 -11.08 -33.10
CA HIS A 260 -12.16 -11.17 -32.70
C HIS A 260 -11.95 -12.07 -31.48
N PHE A 261 -12.90 -12.07 -30.55
CA PHE A 261 -12.84 -12.93 -29.38
C PHE A 261 -13.39 -14.34 -29.65
N ALA A 262 -14.00 -14.60 -30.82
CA ALA A 262 -14.61 -15.88 -31.17
C ALA A 262 -13.63 -17.07 -31.11
N ILE A 263 -12.34 -16.79 -31.32
CA ILE A 263 -11.26 -17.77 -31.33
C ILE A 263 -11.00 -18.35 -29.93
N TYR A 264 -11.26 -17.59 -28.87
CA TYR A 264 -10.98 -18.02 -27.50
C TYR A 264 -12.16 -18.79 -26.91
N PRO A 265 -11.93 -19.82 -26.08
CA PRO A 265 -13.00 -20.46 -25.32
C PRO A 265 -13.56 -19.50 -24.27
N SER A 266 -14.82 -19.70 -23.86
CA SER A 266 -15.56 -18.79 -22.96
C SER A 266 -14.82 -18.46 -21.66
N GLY A 267 -14.16 -19.46 -21.04
CA GLY A 267 -13.37 -19.24 -19.82
C GLY A 267 -12.15 -18.33 -20.03
N ILE A 268 -11.45 -18.47 -21.16
CA ILE A 268 -10.29 -17.63 -21.49
C ILE A 268 -10.75 -16.22 -21.89
N ARG A 269 -11.91 -16.08 -22.57
CA ARG A 269 -12.49 -14.75 -22.82
C ARG A 269 -12.74 -14.00 -21.53
N PHE A 270 -13.37 -14.64 -20.56
CA PHE A 270 -13.62 -14.04 -19.25
C PHE A 270 -12.31 -13.59 -18.58
N LEU A 271 -11.27 -14.43 -18.62
CA LEU A 271 -9.96 -14.12 -18.09
C LEU A 271 -9.32 -12.91 -18.81
N ILE A 272 -9.41 -12.82 -20.14
CA ILE A 272 -8.90 -11.69 -20.92
C ILE A 272 -9.55 -10.38 -20.46
N PHE A 273 -10.87 -10.34 -20.30
CA PHE A 273 -11.57 -9.12 -19.86
C PHE A 273 -11.20 -8.72 -18.43
N ILE A 274 -11.07 -9.69 -17.51
CA ILE A 274 -10.59 -9.40 -16.15
C ILE A 274 -9.16 -8.86 -16.21
N PHE A 275 -8.27 -9.54 -16.93
CA PHE A 275 -6.88 -9.16 -17.05
C PHE A 275 -6.74 -7.74 -17.61
N GLN A 276 -7.46 -7.43 -18.69
CA GLN A 276 -7.44 -6.10 -19.29
C GLN A 276 -7.99 -5.04 -18.34
N THR A 277 -9.09 -5.32 -17.62
CA THR A 277 -9.67 -4.37 -16.65
C THR A 277 -8.73 -4.11 -15.48
N VAL A 278 -8.02 -5.13 -14.99
CA VAL A 278 -7.02 -4.97 -13.92
C VAL A 278 -5.83 -4.16 -14.41
N ASN A 279 -5.33 -4.45 -15.61
CA ASN A 279 -4.11 -3.84 -16.14
C ASN A 279 -4.30 -2.41 -16.69
N THR A 280 -5.48 -2.08 -17.20
CA THR A 280 -5.83 -0.71 -17.61
C THR A 280 -5.74 0.29 -16.46
N ARG A 281 -5.83 -0.19 -15.21
CA ARG A 281 -5.59 0.60 -14.01
C ARG A 281 -4.09 0.72 -13.67
N PHE A 282 -3.38 1.46 -14.52
CA PHE A 282 -1.97 1.88 -14.41
C PHE A 282 -0.89 0.82 -14.70
N ALA A 283 -1.17 -0.49 -14.64
CA ALA A 283 -0.12 -1.49 -14.90
C ALA A 283 0.31 -1.58 -16.36
N GLY A 284 -0.60 -1.38 -17.32
CA GLY A 284 -0.26 -1.25 -18.74
C GLY A 284 0.18 -2.55 -19.45
N PHE A 285 0.09 -3.72 -18.81
CA PHE A 285 0.30 -4.98 -19.53
C PHE A 285 -0.89 -5.31 -20.43
N GLN A 286 -0.59 -5.90 -21.58
CA GLN A 286 -1.58 -6.29 -22.57
C GLN A 286 -1.36 -7.75 -22.97
N THR A 287 -2.43 -8.52 -22.93
CA THR A 287 -2.49 -9.89 -23.46
C THR A 287 -3.17 -9.95 -24.81
N VAL A 288 -4.06 -9.00 -25.10
CA VAL A 288 -4.73 -8.90 -26.40
C VAL A 288 -4.52 -7.49 -26.92
N ASP A 289 -4.41 -7.36 -28.24
CA ASP A 289 -4.32 -6.05 -28.88
C ASP A 289 -5.57 -5.22 -28.56
N ILE A 290 -5.34 -3.98 -28.14
CA ILE A 290 -6.39 -3.01 -27.79
C ILE A 290 -7.30 -2.74 -29.00
N ASN A 291 -6.78 -2.89 -30.21
CA ASN A 291 -7.52 -2.69 -31.45
C ASN A 291 -8.70 -3.66 -31.66
N PHE A 292 -8.72 -4.79 -30.96
CA PHE A 292 -9.79 -5.79 -31.08
C PHE A 292 -11.02 -5.49 -30.21
N PHE A 293 -10.93 -4.53 -29.30
CA PHE A 293 -12.05 -4.12 -28.44
C PHE A 293 -12.91 -3.08 -29.15
N ALA A 294 -14.23 -3.13 -28.94
CA ALA A 294 -15.12 -2.11 -29.46
C ALA A 294 -14.77 -0.73 -28.89
N THR A 295 -15.01 0.33 -29.66
CA THR A 295 -14.77 1.72 -29.24
C THR A 295 -15.47 2.05 -27.92
N ALA A 296 -16.66 1.50 -27.68
CA ALA A 296 -17.39 1.66 -26.42
C ALA A 296 -16.61 1.10 -25.21
N THR A 297 -15.98 -0.07 -25.34
CA THR A 297 -15.17 -0.68 -24.29
C THR A 297 -13.90 0.12 -24.03
N LEU A 298 -13.28 0.66 -25.08
CA LEU A 298 -12.12 1.55 -24.93
C LEU A 298 -12.45 2.81 -24.13
N LEU A 299 -13.63 3.41 -24.35
CA LEU A 299 -14.11 4.55 -23.56
C LEU A 299 -14.27 4.18 -22.07
N VAL A 300 -14.78 2.99 -21.78
CA VAL A 300 -14.91 2.48 -20.39
C VAL A 300 -13.54 2.31 -19.75
N TYR A 301 -12.56 1.74 -20.47
CA TYR A 301 -11.19 1.62 -19.98
C TYR A 301 -10.52 2.99 -19.75
N LEU A 302 -10.78 3.98 -20.60
CA LEU A 302 -10.31 5.35 -20.40
C LEU A 302 -10.90 5.97 -19.13
N LEU A 303 -12.21 5.79 -18.88
CA LEU A 303 -12.84 6.25 -17.64
C LEU A 303 -12.25 5.55 -16.41
N LEU A 304 -12.05 4.23 -16.48
CA LEU A 304 -11.42 3.46 -15.39
C LEU A 304 -10.00 3.95 -15.09
N MET A 305 -9.19 4.20 -16.13
CA MET A 305 -7.85 4.74 -16.01
C MET A 305 -7.84 6.15 -15.39
N ALA A 306 -8.80 6.99 -15.75
CA ALA A 306 -8.94 8.34 -15.18
C ALA A 306 -9.35 8.32 -13.70
N THR A 307 -10.16 7.35 -13.29
CA THR A 307 -10.67 7.25 -11.91
C THR A 307 -9.60 6.75 -10.93
N LYS A 308 -9.01 7.68 -10.16
CA LYS A 308 -8.12 7.36 -9.03
C LYS A 308 -8.93 7.19 -7.73
N PRO A 309 -9.16 5.96 -7.24
CA PRO A 309 -9.94 5.73 -6.02
C PRO A 309 -9.25 6.31 -4.77
N GLN A 310 -7.91 6.46 -4.82
CA GLN A 310 -7.13 7.06 -3.75
C GLN A 310 -7.53 8.53 -3.55
N MET A 311 -7.75 9.28 -4.62
CA MET A 311 -8.25 10.66 -4.58
C MET A 311 -9.71 10.71 -4.11
N LEU A 312 -10.53 9.74 -4.53
CA LEU A 312 -11.94 9.68 -4.15
C LEU A 312 -12.14 9.38 -2.67
N CYS A 313 -11.24 8.59 -2.08
CA CYS A 313 -11.28 8.22 -0.66
C CYS A 313 -10.50 9.19 0.22
N ALA A 314 -9.61 10.02 -0.35
CA ALA A 314 -9.05 11.18 0.32
C ALA A 314 -10.10 12.29 0.40
N LEU A 315 -11.19 12.01 1.10
CA LEU A 315 -12.02 13.08 1.65
C LEU A 315 -11.09 13.89 2.54
N ASP A 316 -10.89 15.14 2.14
CA ASP A 316 -10.26 16.16 2.96
C ASP A 316 -11.00 16.17 4.29
N GLU A 317 -10.38 15.62 5.34
CA GLU A 317 -10.71 16.07 6.68
C GLU A 317 -10.12 17.48 6.75
N SER A 318 -10.81 18.45 6.13
CA SER A 318 -10.73 19.82 6.58
C SER A 318 -10.86 19.74 8.10
N PRO A 319 -9.93 20.31 8.88
CA PRO A 319 -10.02 20.23 10.34
C PRO A 319 -11.42 20.70 10.69
N PHE A 320 -12.26 19.77 11.16
CA PHE A 320 -13.59 20.09 11.61
C PHE A 320 -13.35 20.92 12.86
N GLU A 321 -13.20 22.23 12.72
CA GLU A 321 -13.17 23.16 13.83
C GLU A 321 -14.42 22.85 14.63
N PRO A 322 -14.30 22.28 15.84
CA PRO A 322 -15.47 22.07 16.65
C PRO A 322 -15.94 23.46 17.03
N SER A 323 -17.03 23.91 16.39
CA SER A 323 -17.77 25.08 16.85
C SER A 323 -17.93 24.97 18.36
N SER A 324 -17.62 26.06 19.05
CA SER A 324 -17.34 26.17 20.50
C SER A 324 -18.31 25.39 21.41
N ASN A 325 -19.53 25.11 20.94
CA ASN A 325 -20.58 24.42 21.68
C ASN A 325 -20.45 22.89 21.72
N ALA A 326 -19.65 22.25 20.87
CA ALA A 326 -19.46 20.79 20.86
C ALA A 326 -18.40 20.28 21.86
N LYS A 327 -17.52 21.16 22.38
CA LYS A 327 -16.48 20.82 23.36
C LYS A 327 -17.06 20.36 24.71
N LEU A 328 -18.25 20.84 25.08
CA LEU A 328 -18.91 20.45 26.33
C LEU A 328 -19.53 19.04 26.27
N LEU A 329 -20.06 18.61 25.12
CA LEU A 329 -20.65 17.27 24.98
C LEU A 329 -19.59 16.16 24.90
N ASN A 330 -18.44 16.43 24.29
CA ASN A 330 -17.37 15.43 24.17
C ASN A 330 -16.65 15.20 25.50
N CYS A 331 -16.54 16.21 26.37
CA CYS A 331 -15.98 16.06 27.72
C CYS A 331 -16.77 15.04 28.58
N ASN A 332 -18.10 15.00 28.42
CA ASN A 332 -18.95 14.02 29.08
C ASN A 332 -18.83 12.61 28.47
N ARG A 333 -18.58 12.49 27.16
CA ARG A 333 -18.46 11.18 26.49
C ARG A 333 -17.13 10.48 26.80
N THR A 334 -16.03 11.23 26.93
CA THR A 334 -14.72 10.69 27.35
C THR A 334 -14.73 10.27 28.82
N ARG A 335 -15.43 11.02 29.70
CA ARG A 335 -15.73 10.56 31.07
C ARG A 335 -16.51 9.25 31.07
N PHE A 336 -17.52 9.11 30.20
CA PHE A 336 -18.34 7.89 30.14
C PHE A 336 -17.54 6.67 29.65
N LEU A 337 -16.58 6.85 28.73
CA LEU A 337 -15.76 5.75 28.20
C LEU A 337 -14.69 5.27 29.19
N VAL A 338 -14.02 6.20 29.89
CA VAL A 338 -13.06 5.88 30.97
C VAL A 338 -13.79 5.18 32.13
N THR A 339 -15.02 5.61 32.44
CA THR A 339 -15.86 4.95 33.46
C THR A 339 -16.31 3.56 33.01
N LYS A 340 -16.66 3.34 31.73
CA LYS A 340 -17.01 2.01 31.19
C LYS A 340 -15.84 1.03 31.15
N LEU A 341 -14.63 1.52 30.82
CA LEU A 341 -13.39 0.72 30.86
C LEU A 341 -13.00 0.35 32.30
N CYS A 342 -13.19 1.26 33.27
CA CYS A 342 -13.02 0.93 34.69
C CYS A 342 -14.11 -0.03 35.23
N ARG A 343 -15.38 0.11 34.81
CA ARG A 343 -16.48 -0.75 35.27
C ARG A 343 -16.44 -2.17 34.68
N ARG A 344 -15.94 -2.35 33.45
CA ARG A 344 -15.70 -3.69 32.86
C ARG A 344 -14.56 -4.44 33.57
N ARG A 345 -13.53 -3.74 34.06
CA ARG A 345 -12.42 -4.36 34.80
C ARG A 345 -12.81 -4.81 36.21
N LYS A 346 -13.78 -4.14 36.87
CA LYS A 346 -14.33 -4.60 38.16
C LYS A 346 -15.22 -5.85 38.05
N ARG A 347 -15.88 -6.11 36.91
CA ARG A 347 -16.69 -7.34 36.74
C ARG A 347 -15.87 -8.58 36.40
N SER A 348 -14.69 -8.44 35.78
CA SER A 348 -13.82 -9.59 35.48
C SER A 348 -12.96 -10.08 36.66
N ILE A 349 -12.95 -9.35 37.78
CA ILE A 349 -12.23 -9.74 39.01
C ILE A 349 -13.19 -10.38 40.05
N CYS A 350 -14.51 -10.37 39.81
CA CYS A 350 -15.52 -10.98 40.68
C CYS A 350 -16.01 -12.38 40.21
N PHE A 351 -15.33 -13.03 39.26
CA PHE A 351 -15.71 -14.35 38.74
C PHE A 351 -14.63 -15.43 38.90
N ILE A 352 -13.65 -15.19 39.77
CA ILE A 352 -12.75 -16.22 40.31
C ILE A 352 -12.74 -15.98 41.83
N GLY A 353 -13.70 -16.62 42.49
CA GLY A 353 -13.93 -16.62 43.92
C GLY A 353 -14.92 -17.73 44.20
#